data_AF-A0A6F8XYA9-F1
#
_entry.id   AF-A0A6F8XYA9-F1
#
_cell.length_a   1.000
_cell.length_b   1.000
_cell.length_c   1.000
_cell.angle_alpha   90.00
_cell.angle_beta   90.00
_cell.angle_gamma   90.00
#
_symmetry.space_group_name_H-M   'P 1'
#
loop_
_entity.id
_entity.type
_entity.pdbx_description
1 polymer ?
#
loop_
_entity_poly.entity_id
_entity_poly.type
_entity_poly.pdbx_seq_one_letter_code
_entity_poly.pdbx_strand_id
1 'polypeptide(L)' 'MGYDSIAQRSVTGSAEQIAEGIAAWVEAGATTVVLQPTPDDPDPEGFMRFVAQEVRPLVP' A
#
# COMPACT_ATOMS: atom_id res chain seq x y z
N MET A 1 5.20 -21.08 -6.22
CA MET A 1 4.44 -20.55 -7.38
C MET A 1 4.10 -19.11 -7.03
N GLY A 2 4.84 -18.16 -7.59
CA GLY A 2 4.56 -16.73 -7.42
C GLY A 2 3.52 -16.32 -8.43
N TYR A 3 2.46 -15.66 -7.98
CA TYR A 3 1.39 -15.18 -8.84
C TYR A 3 1.93 -14.01 -9.68
N ASP A 4 2.36 -14.26 -10.91
CA ASP A 4 2.70 -13.19 -11.87
C ASP A 4 1.55 -12.17 -12.05
N SER A 5 0.32 -12.56 -11.68
CA SER A 5 -0.84 -11.69 -11.64
C SER A 5 -0.88 -10.68 -10.49
N ILE A 6 -0.11 -10.82 -9.41
CA ILE A 6 0.02 -9.75 -8.37
C ILE A 6 1.24 -8.89 -8.58
N ALA A 7 2.24 -9.35 -9.34
CA ALA A 7 3.29 -8.46 -9.81
C ALA A 7 2.63 -7.30 -10.58
N GLN A 8 2.95 -6.06 -10.20
CA GLN A 8 2.32 -4.81 -10.65
C GLN A 8 0.93 -4.48 -10.04
N ARG A 9 0.33 -5.33 -9.20
CA ARG A 9 -0.95 -5.06 -8.52
C ARG A 9 -0.84 -4.95 -7.00
N SER A 10 0.25 -5.45 -6.42
CA SER A 10 0.56 -5.29 -5.01
C SER A 10 1.55 -4.15 -4.78
N VAL A 11 1.29 -3.35 -3.76
CA VAL A 11 2.20 -2.32 -3.29
C VAL A 11 2.77 -2.76 -1.94
N THR A 12 4.09 -2.94 -1.87
CA THR A 12 4.78 -3.46 -0.68
C THR A 12 6.14 -2.79 -0.54
N GLY A 13 6.59 -2.53 0.68
CA GLY A 13 7.91 -1.93 0.93
C GLY A 13 7.86 -0.76 1.90
N SER A 14 8.78 0.18 1.74
CA SER A 14 8.84 1.40 2.55
C SER A 14 7.63 2.32 2.34
N ALA A 15 7.52 3.36 3.18
CA ALA A 15 6.44 4.34 3.05
C ALA A 15 6.45 5.05 1.69
N GLU A 16 7.62 5.37 1.16
CA GLU A 16 7.81 6.00 -0.14
C GLU A 16 7.42 5.08 -1.29
N GLN A 17 7.83 3.81 -1.21
CA GLN A 17 7.45 2.80 -2.21
C GLN A 17 5.94 2.57 -2.21
N ILE A 18 5.32 2.64 -1.03
CA ILE A 18 3.87 2.56 -0.90
C ILE A 18 3.19 3.80 -1.49
N ALA A 19 3.69 5.00 -1.18
CA ALA A 19 3.15 6.24 -1.72
C ALA A 19 3.25 6.32 -3.25
N GLU A 20 4.37 5.88 -3.83
CA GLU A 20 4.55 5.78 -5.29
C GLU A 20 3.53 4.83 -5.92
N GLY A 21 3.32 3.66 -5.32
CA GLY A 21 2.30 2.71 -5.76
C GLY A 21 0.88 3.29 -5.69
N ILE A 22 0.55 4.03 -4.63
CA ILE A 22 -0.74 4.73 -4.51
C ILE A 22 -0.89 5.80 -5.59
N ALA A 23 0.16 6.60 -5.84
CA ALA A 23 0.13 7.63 -6.88
C ALA A 23 -0.17 7.03 -8.26
N ALA A 24 0.42 5.88 -8.59
CA ALA A 24 0.12 5.19 -9.86
C ALA A 24 -1.38 4.81 -9.99
N TRP A 25 -2.03 4.39 -8.90
CA TRP A 25 -3.47 4.12 -8.91
C TRP A 25 -4.32 5.39 -9.03
N VAL A 26 -3.91 6.47 -8.37
CA VAL A 26 -4.58 7.78 -8.49
C VAL A 26 -4.50 8.30 -9.93
N GLU A 27 -3.33 8.24 -10.55
CA GLU A 27 -3.14 8.61 -11.97
C GLU A 27 -3.96 7.73 -12.92
N ALA A 28 -4.19 6.46 -12.56
CA ALA A 28 -5.09 5.57 -13.28
C ALA A 28 -6.59 5.88 -13.06
N GLY A 29 -6.93 6.87 -12.25
CA GLY A 29 -8.30 7.32 -11.99
C GLY A 29 -8.96 6.70 -10.75
N ALA A 30 -8.20 6.04 -9.87
CA ALA A 30 -8.75 5.54 -8.62
C ALA A 30 -9.17 6.69 -7.71
N THR A 31 -10.45 6.73 -7.32
CA THR A 31 -10.98 7.71 -6.35
C THR A 31 -10.75 7.27 -4.91
N THR A 32 -10.43 6.00 -4.71
CA THR A 32 -10.25 5.40 -3.38
C THR A 32 -9.24 4.27 -3.49
N VAL A 33 -8.27 4.27 -2.58
CA VAL A 33 -7.29 3.19 -2.43
C VAL A 33 -7.39 2.67 -0.99
N VAL A 34 -7.54 1.36 -0.85
CA VAL A 34 -7.61 0.68 0.45
C VAL A 34 -6.35 -0.15 0.62
N LEU A 35 -5.54 0.17 1.63
CA LEU A 35 -4.39 -0.64 2.02
C LEU A 35 -4.84 -1.72 3.00
N GLN A 36 -4.55 -2.97 2.69
CA GLN A 36 -4.91 -4.12 3.51
C GLN A 36 -3.62 -4.80 4.02
N PRO A 37 -3.48 -5.03 5.34
CA PRO A 37 -2.41 -5.89 5.84
C PRO A 37 -2.59 -7.32 5.31
N THR A 38 -1.49 -8.08 5.25
CA THR A 38 -1.59 -9.49 4.84
C THR A 38 -2.30 -10.32 5.93
N PRO A 39 -2.97 -11.43 5.58
CA PRO A 39 -3.70 -12.25 6.57
C PRO A 39 -2.81 -12.83 7.68
N ASP A 40 -1.52 -12.95 7.42
CA ASP A 40 -0.49 -13.47 8.31
C ASP A 40 0.34 -12.37 9.01
N ASP A 41 -0.06 -11.11 8.88
CA ASP A 41 0.59 -9.98 9.56
C ASP A 41 0.50 -10.17 11.09
N PRO A 42 1.63 -10.27 11.80
CA PRO A 42 1.65 -10.47 13.25
C PRO A 42 1.26 -9.21 14.03
N ASP A 43 1.25 -8.02 13.40
CA ASP A 43 0.89 -6.74 14.03
C ASP A 43 0.03 -5.86 13.11
N PRO A 44 -1.27 -6.19 12.92
CA PRO A 44 -2.18 -5.39 12.10
C PRO A 44 -2.34 -3.94 12.61
N GLU A 45 -2.23 -3.72 13.92
CA GLU A 45 -2.28 -2.38 14.52
C GLU A 45 -1.02 -1.57 14.22
N GLY A 46 0.14 -2.21 14.24
CA GLY A 46 1.41 -1.67 13.77
C GLY A 46 1.32 -1.21 12.32
N PHE A 47 0.73 -2.02 11.43
CA PHE A 47 0.50 -1.64 10.04
C PHE A 47 -0.39 -0.39 9.93
N MET A 48 -1.52 -0.33 10.65
CA MET A 48 -2.41 0.84 10.62
C MET A 48 -1.69 2.11 11.10
N ARG A 49 -0.89 2.02 12.16
CA ARG A 49 -0.10 3.14 12.68
C ARG A 49 0.96 3.59 11.69
N PHE A 50 1.70 2.66 11.09
CA PHE A 50 2.67 2.93 10.02
C PHE A 50 2.00 3.66 8.85
N VAL A 51 0.87 3.15 8.35
CA VAL A 51 0.12 3.80 7.26
C VAL A 51 -0.33 5.20 7.66
N ALA A 52 -0.87 5.38 8.85
CA ALA A 52 -1.38 6.67 9.32
C ALA A 52 -0.26 7.72 9.51
N GLN A 53 0.91 7.30 9.99
CA GLN A 53 1.99 8.22 10.40
C GLN A 53 3.04 8.43 9.32
N GLU A 54 3.34 7.41 8.52
CA GLU A 54 4.46 7.43 7.57
C GLU A 54 3.97 7.51 6.12
N VAL A 55 2.90 6.80 5.76
CA VAL A 55 2.39 6.78 4.38
C VAL A 55 1.45 7.94 4.09
N ARG A 56 0.46 8.19 4.96
CA ARG A 56 -0.58 9.22 4.73
C ARG A 56 -0.02 10.62 4.45
N PRO A 57 1.08 11.07 5.09
CA PRO A 57 1.67 12.38 4.78
C PRO A 57 2.32 12.49 3.39
N LEU A 58 2.66 11.36 2.76
CA LEU A 58 3.35 11.31 1.46
C LEU A 58 2.38 11.21 0.28
N VAL A 59 1.10 10.99 0.54
CA VAL A 59 0.06 10.87 -0.49
C VAL A 59 -0.82 12.13 -0.54
N PRO A 60 -1.31 12.50 -1.73
CA PRO A 60 -2.18 13.66 -1.90
C PRO A 60 -3.56 13.54 -1.19
#